data_AF-A0A9R0VNS0-F1
#
_entry.id   AF-A0A9R0VNS0-F1
#
_cell.length_a   1.000
_cell.length_b   1.000
_cell.length_c   1.000
_cell.angle_alpha   90.00
_cell.angle_beta   90.00
_cell.angle_gamma   90.00
#
_symmetry.space_group_name_H-M   'P 1'
#
loop_
_entity.id
_entity.type
_entity.pdbx_description
1 polymer ?
#
loop_
_entity_poly.entity_id
_entity_poly.type
_entity_poly.pdbx_seq_one_letter_code
_entity_poly.pdbx_strand_id
1 'polypeptide(L)'
;MLVCGKYNLVYEVFDRVKQKSIPGALNYKVLVNALWREGKIDEAVMAVKDMENRGIVGSASLYYDLARCLCSGGRCKEALLQLTADIDSEIPFVS
;
A
#
# COMPACT_ATOMS: atom_id res chain seq x y z
N MET A 1 -5.05 -11.45 -4.35
CA MET A 1 -6.07 -12.51 -4.16
C MET A 1 -6.56 -12.45 -2.71
N LEU A 2 -7.76 -11.90 -2.48
CA LEU A 2 -8.50 -12.02 -1.21
C LEU A 2 -9.96 -12.33 -1.59
N VAL A 3 -10.18 -13.52 -2.16
CA VAL A 3 -11.45 -13.91 -2.82
C VAL A 3 -12.55 -14.24 -1.80
N CYS A 4 -12.22 -14.39 -0.52
CA CYS A 4 -13.12 -14.88 0.52
C CYS A 4 -13.72 -13.78 1.43
N GLY A 5 -13.36 -12.51 1.26
CA GLY A 5 -13.88 -11.43 2.13
C GLY A 5 -13.46 -11.50 3.61
N LYS A 6 -12.55 -12.41 3.98
CA LYS A 6 -12.04 -12.57 5.36
C LYS A 6 -10.98 -11.53 5.70
N TYR A 7 -11.32 -10.26 5.58
CA TYR A 7 -10.39 -9.16 5.82
C TYR A 7 -10.04 -9.00 7.30
N ASN A 8 -10.94 -9.37 8.22
CA ASN A 8 -10.67 -9.39 9.66
C ASN A 8 -9.42 -10.22 10.02
N LEU A 9 -9.22 -11.35 9.34
CA LEU A 9 -8.03 -12.17 9.56
C LEU A 9 -6.75 -11.49 9.07
N VAL A 10 -6.84 -10.66 8.02
CA VAL A 10 -5.71 -9.87 7.52
C VAL A 10 -5.25 -8.89 8.61
N TYR A 11 -6.18 -8.19 9.25
CA TYR A 11 -5.87 -7.27 10.34
C TYR A 11 -5.26 -8.00 11.54
N GLU A 12 -5.88 -9.09 11.97
CA GLU A 12 -5.40 -9.87 13.11
C GLU A 12 -3.98 -10.41 12.89
N VAL A 13 -3.71 -10.98 11.71
CA VAL A 13 -2.38 -11.48 11.38
C VAL A 13 -1.38 -10.33 11.29
N PHE A 14 -1.75 -9.21 10.67
CA PHE A 14 -0.88 -8.05 10.55
C PHE A 14 -0.52 -7.45 11.91
N ASP A 15 -1.46 -7.36 12.84
CA ASP A 15 -1.22 -6.92 14.22
C ASP A 15 -0.32 -7.88 14.98
N ARG A 16 -0.55 -9.19 14.84
CA ARG A 16 0.33 -10.22 15.41
C ARG A 16 1.77 -10.12 14.87
N VAL A 17 1.92 -9.83 13.57
CA VAL A 17 3.25 -9.59 12.98
C VAL A 17 3.85 -8.33 13.58
N LYS A 18 3.12 -7.20 13.64
CA LYS A 18 3.59 -5.94 14.26
C LYS A 18 4.06 -6.11 15.72
N GLN A 19 3.44 -7.00 16.49
CA GLN A 19 3.83 -7.27 17.88
C GLN A 19 5.11 -8.10 18.00
N LYS A 20 5.43 -8.94 17.02
CA LYS A 20 6.56 -9.89 17.09
C LYS A 20 7.75 -9.49 16.23
N SER A 21 7.52 -8.73 15.17
CA SER A 21 8.53 -8.34 14.19
C SER A 21 8.12 -7.10 13.39
N ILE A 22 9.03 -6.64 12.52
CA ILE A 22 8.74 -5.56 11.57
C ILE A 22 8.02 -6.18 10.36
N PRO A 23 6.79 -5.75 10.01
CA PRO A 23 6.13 -6.25 8.82
C PRO A 23 6.92 -5.86 7.57
N GLY A 24 7.26 -6.83 6.71
CA GLY A 24 7.85 -6.54 5.39
C GLY A 24 6.84 -6.02 4.35
N ALA A 25 7.34 -5.58 3.20
CA ALA A 25 6.54 -4.99 2.10
C ALA A 25 5.36 -5.87 1.64
N LEU A 26 5.52 -7.19 1.63
CA LEU A 26 4.43 -8.11 1.26
C LEU A 26 3.25 -8.05 2.24
N ASN A 27 3.51 -7.88 3.55
CA ASN A 27 2.46 -7.76 4.56
C ASN A 27 1.64 -6.50 4.31
N TYR A 28 2.30 -5.38 4.02
CA TYR A 28 1.63 -4.13 3.65
C TYR A 28 0.84 -4.26 2.34
N LYS A 29 1.35 -4.95 1.33
CA LYS A 29 0.61 -5.20 0.08
C LYS A 29 -0.70 -5.94 0.33
N VAL A 30 -0.68 -6.96 1.19
CA VAL A 30 -1.89 -7.73 1.56
C VAL A 30 -2.86 -6.84 2.35
N LEU A 31 -2.36 -6.05 3.29
CA LEU A 31 -3.16 -5.11 4.07
C LEU A 31 -3.86 -4.05 3.19
N VAL A 32 -3.11 -3.41 2.30
CA VAL A 32 -3.63 -2.40 1.35
C VAL A 32 -4.73 -3.00 0.47
N ASN A 33 -4.53 -4.22 -0.03
CA ASN A 33 -5.54 -4.91 -0.82
C ASN A 33 -6.81 -5.22 -0.01
N ALA A 34 -6.69 -5.58 1.27
CA ALA A 34 -7.84 -5.82 2.14
C ALA A 34 -8.65 -4.53 2.36
N LEU A 35 -7.96 -3.45 2.76
CA LEU A 35 -8.54 -2.13 3.00
C LEU A 35 -9.25 -1.59 1.75
N TRP A 36 -8.61 -1.70 0.59
CA TRP A 36 -9.20 -1.30 -0.68
C TRP A 36 -10.50 -2.05 -0.98
N ARG A 37 -10.52 -3.38 -0.79
CA ARG A 37 -11.72 -4.18 -1.05
C ARG A 37 -12.87 -3.90 -0.08
N GLU A 38 -12.59 -3.32 1.09
CA GLU A 38 -13.58 -2.80 2.04
C GLU A 38 -13.98 -1.34 1.77
N GLY A 39 -13.38 -0.67 0.79
CA GLY A 39 -13.61 0.75 0.52
C GLY A 39 -12.93 1.70 1.53
N LYS A 40 -12.03 1.18 2.38
CA LYS A 40 -11.26 1.93 3.38
C LYS A 40 -10.02 2.57 2.77
N ILE A 41 -10.27 3.53 1.88
CA ILE A 41 -9.23 4.12 1.02
C ILE A 41 -8.22 4.92 1.83
N ASP A 42 -8.67 5.72 2.80
CA ASP A 42 -7.78 6.53 3.63
C ASP A 42 -6.86 5.67 4.49
N GLU A 43 -7.39 4.59 5.06
CA GLU A 43 -6.60 3.62 5.81
C GLU A 43 -5.58 2.91 4.93
N ALA A 44 -5.92 2.61 3.67
CA ALA A 44 -4.98 2.03 2.71
C ALA A 44 -3.81 2.99 2.44
N VAL A 45 -4.07 4.29 2.28
CA VAL A 45 -3.05 5.33 2.14
C VAL A 45 -2.18 5.42 3.40
N MET A 46 -2.81 5.41 4.58
CA MET A 46 -2.08 5.45 5.86
C MET A 46 -1.20 4.23 6.08
N ALA A 47 -1.62 3.05 5.61
CA ALA A 47 -0.80 1.84 5.67
C ALA A 47 0.49 1.98 4.84
N VAL A 48 0.41 2.57 3.64
CA VAL A 48 1.60 2.82 2.81
C VAL A 48 2.51 3.87 3.43
N LYS A 49 1.94 4.96 3.99
CA LYS A 49 2.73 5.95 4.73
C LYS A 49 3.44 5.36 5.96
N ASP A 50 2.77 4.49 6.72
CA ASP A 50 3.39 3.77 7.85
C ASP A 50 4.56 2.88 7.39
N MET A 51 4.43 2.23 6.22
CA MET A 51 5.51 1.45 5.61
C MET A 51 6.72 2.32 5.24
N GLU A 52 6.48 3.44 4.54
CA GLU A 52 7.51 4.39 4.12
C GLU A 52 8.22 5.03 5.32
N ASN A 53 7.46 5.45 6.35
CA ASN A 53 8.00 6.03 7.58
C ASN A 53 8.89 5.05 8.37
N ARG A 54 8.70 3.74 8.16
CA ARG A 54 9.54 2.68 8.73
C ARG A 54 10.75 2.33 7.87
N GLY A 55 10.96 3.04 6.75
CA GLY A 55 12.04 2.80 5.80
C GLY A 55 11.87 1.52 4.98
N ILE A 56 10.63 1.00 4.88
CA ILE A 56 10.35 -0.21 4.11
C ILE A 56 9.96 0.21 2.69
N VAL A 57 10.73 -0.25 1.72
CA VAL A 57 10.43 0.02 0.30
C VAL A 57 9.35 -0.94 -0.19
N GLY A 58 8.23 -0.39 -0.66
CA GLY A 58 7.16 -1.14 -1.29
C GLY A 58 7.56 -1.70 -2.65
N SER A 59 6.92 -2.79 -3.09
CA SER A 59 7.06 -3.24 -4.49
C SER A 59 6.28 -2.30 -5.42
N ALA A 60 6.71 -2.15 -6.69
CA ALA A 60 5.94 -1.43 -7.72
C ALA A 60 4.47 -1.89 -7.79
N SER A 61 4.21 -3.19 -7.61
CA SER A 61 2.86 -3.75 -7.60
C SER A 61 1.99 -3.25 -6.42
N LEU A 62 2.58 -2.81 -5.31
CA LEU A 62 1.86 -2.25 -4.16
C LEU A 62 1.42 -0.81 -4.47
N TYR A 63 2.29 0.01 -5.04
CA TYR A 63 1.94 1.38 -5.46
C TYR A 63 0.90 1.38 -6.59
N TYR A 64 1.00 0.43 -7.52
CA TYR A 64 -0.06 0.23 -8.52
C TYR A 64 -1.42 -0.12 -7.89
N ASP A 65 -1.44 -1.04 -6.91
CA ASP A 65 -2.67 -1.38 -6.18
C ASP A 65 -3.21 -0.15 -5.41
N LEU A 66 -2.34 0.66 -4.79
CA LEU A 66 -2.73 1.90 -4.11
C LEU A 66 -3.31 2.93 -5.08
N ALA A 67 -2.70 3.13 -6.24
CA ALA A 67 -3.21 4.04 -7.26
C ALA A 67 -4.60 3.58 -7.75
N ARG A 68 -4.79 2.28 -7.97
CA ARG A 68 -6.11 1.73 -8.33
C ARG A 68 -7.14 1.91 -7.20
N CYS A 69 -6.71 1.76 -5.95
CA CYS A 69 -7.52 2.05 -4.77
C CYS A 69 -8.01 3.51 -4.74
N LEU A 70 -7.08 4.47 -4.87
CA LEU A 70 -7.38 5.91 -4.93
C LEU A 70 -8.33 6.26 -6.07
N CYS A 71 -8.08 5.77 -7.28
CA CYS A 71 -8.96 5.98 -8.43
C CYS A 71 -10.39 5.45 -8.18
N SER A 72 -10.53 4.31 -7.51
CA SER A 72 -11.87 3.77 -7.18
C SER A 72 -12.66 4.64 -6.21
N GLY A 73 -11.99 5.51 -5.44
CA GLY A 73 -12.60 6.55 -4.61
C GLY A 73 -12.70 7.93 -5.25
N GLY A 74 -12.44 8.06 -6.56
CA GLY A 74 -12.45 9.35 -7.26
C GLY A 74 -11.21 10.23 -7.01
N ARG A 75 -10.17 9.70 -6.36
CA ARG A 75 -8.94 10.44 -6.01
C ARG A 75 -7.83 10.27 -7.06
N CYS A 76 -8.18 10.40 -8.34
CA CYS A 76 -7.29 10.12 -9.47
C CYS A 76 -6.02 11.00 -9.46
N LYS A 77 -6.12 12.25 -8.99
CA LYS A 77 -4.96 13.16 -8.90
C LYS A 77 -3.91 12.65 -7.91
N GLU A 78 -4.34 12.13 -6.75
CA GLU A 78 -3.43 11.54 -5.77
C GLU A 78 -2.83 10.23 -6.30
N ALA A 79 -3.63 9.42 -7.00
CA ALA A 79 -3.16 8.22 -7.66
C ALA A 79 -2.03 8.49 -8.67
N LEU A 80 -2.16 9.55 -9.48
CA LEU A 80 -1.10 9.96 -10.41
C LEU A 80 0.18 10.35 -9.68
N LEU A 81 0.08 11.11 -8.58
CA LEU A 81 1.25 11.49 -7.79
C LEU A 81 1.99 10.28 -7.23
N GLN A 82 1.26 9.26 -6.78
CA GLN A 82 1.87 8.01 -6.29
C GLN A 82 2.66 7.27 -7.38
N LEU A 83 2.22 7.32 -8.64
CA LEU A 83 2.92 6.68 -9.76
C LEU A 83 4.06 7.53 -10.32
N THR A 84 3.99 8.85 -10.21
CA THR A 84 5.04 9.75 -10.70
C THR A 84 6.18 9.95 -9.71
N ALA A 85 5.92 9.76 -8.40
CA ALA A 85 6.97 9.85 -7.38
C ALA A 85 8.09 8.82 -7.60
N ASP A 86 7.80 7.67 -8.22
CA ASP A 86 8.80 6.68 -8.60
C ASP A 86 9.70 7.14 -9.77
N ILE A 87 9.20 8.01 -10.67
CA ILE A 87 9.93 8.49 -11.86
C ILE A 87 11.11 9.40 -11.48
N ASP A 88 11.01 10.14 -10.37
CA ASP A 88 12.11 10.97 -9.87
C ASP A 88 13.16 10.15 -9.09
N SER A 89 12.87 8.89 -8.76
CA SER A 89 13.79 8.02 -8.01
C SER A 89 14.59 7.02 -8.86
N GLU A 90 14.20 6.78 -10.11
CA GLU A 90 14.90 5.86 -11.03
C GLU A 90 15.68 6.53 -12.18
N ILE A 91 15.63 7.86 -12.33
CA ILE A 91 16.47 8.55 -13.32
C ILE A 91 17.64 9.21 -12.60
N PRO A 92 18.85 8.61 -12.58
CA PRO A 92 20.03 9.44 -12.44
C PRO A 92 20.02 10.35 -13.66
N PHE A 93 19.75 11.64 -13.45
CA PHE A 93 20.04 12.66 -14.44
C PHE A 93 21.49 12.42 -14.87
N VAL A 94 21.66 11.90 -16.08
CA VAL A 94 22.96 11.85 -16.73
C VAL A 94 23.31 13.30 -17.01
N SER A 95 24.23 13.84 -16.21
CA SER A 95 25.08 14.97 -16.57
C SER A 95 26.52 14.48 -16.66
#